data_AF-A0AAU5LWI3-F1
#
_entry.id   AF-A0AAU5LWI3-F1
#
_cell.length_a   1.000
_cell.length_b   1.000
_cell.length_c   1.000
_cell.angle_alpha   90.00
_cell.angle_beta   90.00
_cell.angle_gamma   90.00
#
_symmetry.space_group_name_H-M   'P 1'
#
loop_
_entity.id
_entity.type
_entity.pdbx_description
1 polymer ?
#
loop_
_entity_poly.entity_id
_entity_poly.type
_entity_poly.pdbx_seq_one_letter_code
_entity_poly.pdbx_strand_id
1 'polypeptide(L)' 'MSEEIWPVTIVPARYGGTYEPGPWLAFPNHPDALPIDWDAGDLLAGRYYAEHSQEMGAGMTPSEAYEDLKRIMQERSKRR' A
#
# COMPACT_ATOMS: atom_id res chain seq x y z
N MET A 1 3.67 8.54 -21.35
CA MET A 1 3.95 7.11 -21.07
C MET A 1 3.81 6.96 -19.59
N SER A 2 2.88 6.14 -19.10
CA SER A 2 2.75 5.87 -17.66
C SER A 2 4.02 5.14 -17.22
N GLU A 3 4.82 5.75 -16.35
CA GLU A 3 5.95 5.08 -15.72
C GLU A 3 5.41 3.89 -14.92
N GLU A 4 5.85 2.68 -15.29
CA GLU A 4 5.61 1.47 -14.51
C GLU A 4 6.29 1.65 -13.15
N ILE A 5 5.57 1.36 -12.05
CA ILE A 5 6.16 1.43 -10.71
C ILE A 5 6.97 0.15 -10.49
N TRP A 6 8.27 0.30 -10.32
CA TRP A 6 9.17 -0.80 -10.01
C TRP A 6 10.20 -0.40 -8.95
N PRO A 7 10.42 -1.20 -7.89
CA PRO A 7 9.71 -2.44 -7.56
C PRO A 7 8.28 -2.18 -7.01
N VAL A 8 7.40 -3.17 -7.13
CA VAL A 8 6.08 -3.17 -6.51
C VAL A 8 5.79 -4.51 -5.85
N THR A 9 5.24 -4.48 -4.64
CA THR A 9 4.76 -5.66 -3.93
C THR A 9 3.26 -5.55 -3.71
N ILE A 10 2.50 -6.55 -4.17
CA ILE A 10 1.05 -6.61 -4.01
C ILE A 10 0.70 -7.81 -3.15
N VAL A 11 -0.03 -7.58 -2.06
CA VAL A 11 -0.38 -8.61 -1.07
C VAL A 11 -1.84 -8.48 -0.63
N PRO A 12 -2.48 -9.59 -0.24
CA PRO A 12 -3.75 -9.52 0.48
C PRO A 12 -3.52 -8.87 1.85
N ALA A 13 -4.47 -8.05 2.28
CA ALA A 13 -4.50 -7.50 3.64
C ALA A 13 -4.71 -8.62 4.67
N ARG A 14 -4.03 -8.53 5.81
CA ARG A 14 -4.08 -9.56 6.86
C ARG A 14 -5.46 -9.63 7.50
N TYR A 15 -6.08 -8.48 7.77
CA TYR A 15 -7.38 -8.34 8.42
C TYR A 15 -8.49 -7.98 7.43
N GLY A 16 -8.26 -8.22 6.13
CA GLY A 16 -9.25 -8.04 5.07
C GLY A 16 -9.76 -6.61 4.89
N GLY A 17 -9.03 -5.59 5.36
CA GLY A 17 -9.46 -4.18 5.31
C GLY A 17 -10.07 -3.66 6.62
N THR A 18 -9.91 -4.38 7.74
CA THR A 18 -10.39 -3.90 9.05
C THR A 18 -9.54 -2.73 9.55
N TYR A 19 -8.21 -2.85 9.41
CA TYR A 19 -7.26 -1.79 9.72
C TYR A 19 -6.64 -1.22 8.45
N GLU A 20 -6.53 -2.06 7.43
CA GLU A 20 -5.96 -1.71 6.14
C GLU A 20 -6.95 -0.88 5.31
N PRO A 21 -6.47 -0.01 4.42
CA PRO A 21 -7.32 0.79 3.53
C PRO A 21 -8.15 -0.03 2.52
N GLY A 22 -7.90 -1.34 2.41
CA GLY A 22 -8.66 -2.27 1.57
C GLY A 22 -8.17 -3.71 1.74
N PRO A 23 -8.87 -4.70 1.15
CA PRO A 23 -8.49 -6.11 1.23
C PRO A 23 -7.25 -6.47 0.39
N TRP A 24 -6.82 -5.61 -0.53
CA TRP A 24 -5.56 -5.70 -1.26
C TRP A 24 -4.73 -4.44 -1.06
N LEU A 25 -3.42 -4.62 -0.94
CA LEU A 25 -2.45 -3.56 -0.73
C LEU A 25 -1.34 -3.62 -1.78
N ALA A 26 -0.87 -2.47 -2.22
CA ALA A 26 0.25 -2.32 -3.13
C ALA A 26 1.31 -1.36 -2.55
N PHE A 27 2.51 -1.88 -2.32
CA PHE A 27 3.64 -1.14 -1.77
C PHE A 27 4.68 -0.83 -2.86
N PRO A 28 5.30 0.37 -2.87
CA PRO A 28 6.38 0.74 -3.79
C PRO A 28 7.74 0.15 -3.37
N ASN A 29 7.74 -1.05 -2.76
CA ASN A 29 8.88 -1.68 -2.14
C ASN A 29 9.06 -3.11 -2.67
N HIS A 30 10.29 -3.62 -2.63
CA HIS A 30 10.54 -5.05 -2.76
C HIS A 30 9.95 -5.81 -1.54
N PRO A 31 9.52 -7.08 -1.66
CA PRO A 31 8.93 -7.81 -0.54
C PRO A 31 9.81 -7.83 0.72
N ASP A 32 11.12 -7.98 0.55
CA ASP A 32 12.10 -7.98 1.65
C ASP A 32 12.28 -6.60 2.33
N ALA A 33 11.69 -5.55 1.76
CA ALA A 33 11.76 -4.17 2.25
C ALA A 33 10.42 -3.65 2.77
N LEU A 34 9.42 -4.51 2.97
CA LEU A 34 8.16 -4.11 3.58
C LEU A 34 8.35 -3.76 5.08
N PRO A 35 7.70 -2.69 5.59
CA PRO A 35 7.89 -2.26 6.98
C PRO A 35 7.31 -3.25 7.99
N ILE A 36 8.08 -3.73 8.97
CA ILE A 36 7.67 -4.80 9.91
C ILE A 36 6.30 -4.64 10.58
N ASP A 37 5.80 -3.41 10.71
CA ASP A 37 4.49 -3.13 11.32
C ASP A 37 3.29 -3.28 10.36
N TRP A 38 3.53 -3.50 9.06
CA TRP A 38 2.47 -3.63 8.05
C TRP A 38 1.58 -4.87 8.30
N ASP A 39 2.17 -5.97 8.76
CA ASP A 39 1.48 -7.23 9.08
C ASP A 39 1.55 -7.59 10.57
N ALA A 40 1.86 -6.63 11.44
CA ALA A 40 1.95 -6.83 12.87
C ALA A 40 0.58 -7.09 13.55
N GLY A 41 0.58 -7.24 14.87
CA GLY A 41 -0.65 -7.41 15.64
C GLY A 41 -1.59 -6.19 15.55
N ASP A 42 -2.86 -6.40 15.88
CA ASP A 42 -3.97 -5.45 15.73
C ASP A 42 -3.64 -4.00 16.08
N LEU A 43 -3.04 -3.76 17.24
CA LEU A 43 -2.71 -2.40 17.71
C LEU A 43 -1.64 -1.72 16.85
N LEU A 44 -0.62 -2.48 16.43
CA LEU A 44 0.50 -1.95 15.65
C LEU A 44 0.08 -1.74 14.19
N ALA A 45 -0.61 -2.72 13.61
CA ALA A 45 -1.20 -2.59 12.27
C ALA A 45 -2.15 -1.39 12.20
N GLY A 46 -3.07 -1.25 13.17
CA GLY A 46 -4.01 -0.12 13.21
C GLY A 46 -3.33 1.25 13.25
N ARG A 47 -2.24 1.40 14.03
CA ARG A 47 -1.45 2.64 14.05
C ARG A 47 -0.72 2.87 12.73
N TYR A 48 -0.06 1.84 12.22
CA TYR A 48 0.69 1.92 10.97
C TYR A 48 -0.19 2.40 9.80
N TYR A 49 -1.36 1.80 9.61
CA TYR A 49 -2.25 2.21 8.51
C TYR A 49 -2.90 3.59 8.74
N ALA A 50 -3.10 4.01 9.98
CA ALA A 50 -3.56 5.37 10.28
C ALA A 50 -2.53 6.44 9.85
N GLU A 51 -1.24 6.13 9.96
CA GLU A 51 -0.14 7.06 9.67
C GLU A 51 0.33 6.98 8.20
N HIS A 52 0.35 5.79 7.61
CA HIS A 52 1.02 5.52 6.34
C HIS A 52 0.10 5.12 5.18
N SER A 53 -1.22 5.07 5.37
CA SER A 53 -2.16 4.69 4.29
C SER A 53 -2.02 5.51 3.01
N GLN A 54 -1.51 6.75 3.08
CA GLN A 54 -1.25 7.60 1.92
C GLN A 54 0.06 7.29 1.18
N GLU A 55 0.78 6.25 1.59
CA GLU A 55 2.06 5.84 0.99
C GLU A 55 1.98 4.54 0.19
N MET A 56 0.84 3.85 0.26
CA MET A 56 0.57 2.59 -0.41
C MET A 56 -0.80 2.64 -1.10
N GLY A 57 -0.96 1.89 -2.18
CA GLY A 57 -2.25 1.76 -2.85
C GLY A 57 -3.12 0.70 -2.21
N ALA A 58 -4.44 0.87 -2.33
CA ALA A 58 -5.42 -0.08 -1.80
C ALA A 58 -6.59 -0.32 -2.75
N GLY A 59 -7.22 -1.50 -2.67
CA GLY A 59 -8.38 -1.81 -3.52
C GLY A 59 -9.07 -3.12 -3.16
N MET A 60 -10.22 -3.37 -3.81
CA MET A 60 -10.95 -4.64 -3.70
C MET A 60 -10.27 -5.76 -4.49
N THR A 61 -9.41 -5.40 -5.44
CA THR A 61 -8.63 -6.32 -6.26
C THR A 61 -7.14 -5.92 -6.30
N PRO A 62 -6.23 -6.85 -6.65
CA PRO A 62 -4.80 -6.53 -6.83
C PRO A 62 -4.57 -5.37 -7.82
N SER A 63 -5.33 -5.35 -8.91
CA SER A 63 -5.23 -4.33 -9.95
C SER A 63 -5.67 -2.96 -9.45
N GLU A 64 -6.75 -2.89 -8.67
CA GLU A 64 -7.21 -1.64 -8.06
C GLU A 64 -6.17 -1.08 -7.09
N ALA A 65 -5.57 -1.93 -6.25
CA ALA A 65 -4.50 -1.50 -5.36
C ALA A 65 -3.30 -0.94 -6.14
N TYR A 66 -2.92 -1.56 -7.27
CA TYR A 66 -1.84 -1.06 -8.12
C TYR A 66 -2.16 0.30 -8.77
N GLU A 67 -3.37 0.46 -9.31
CA GLU A 67 -3.79 1.74 -9.91
C GLU A 67 -3.89 2.86 -8.86
N ASP A 68 -4.33 2.54 -7.65
CA ASP A 68 -4.32 3.50 -6.54
C ASP A 68 -2.89 3.91 -6.14
N LEU A 69 -1.95 2.95 -6.09
CA LEU A 69 -0.54 3.24 -5.85
C LEU A 69 0.05 4.17 -6.92
N LYS A 70 -0.27 3.94 -8.20
CA LYS A 70 0.13 4.83 -9.31
C LYS A 70 -0.36 6.25 -9.09
N ARG A 71 -1.64 6.40 -8.74
CA ARG A 71 -2.24 7.71 -8.46
C ARG A 71 -1.49 8.42 -7.33
N ILE A 72 -1.25 7.73 -6.21
CA ILE A 72 -0.52 8.26 -5.06
C ILE A 72 0.89 8.71 -5.44
N MET A 73 1.65 7.90 -6.18
CA MET A 73 3.02 8.23 -6.57
C MET A 73 3.08 9.41 -7.54
N GLN A 74 2.14 9.51 -8.48
CA GLN A 74 2.03 10.67 -9.36
C GLN A 74 1.71 11.96 -8.59
N GLU A 75 0.83 11.88 -7.59
CA GLU A 75 0.52 13.02 -6.72
C GLU A 75 1.72 13.44 -5.88
N ARG A 76 2.51 12.49 -5.36
CA ARG A 76 3.74 12.78 -4.60
C ARG A 76 4.83 13.38 -5.47
N SER A 77 5.00 12.90 -6.70
CA SER A 77 5.98 13.45 -7.66
C SER A 77 5.69 14.92 -7.99
N LYS A 78 4.40 15.28 -8.13
CA LYS A 78 3.97 16.67 -8.39
C LYS A 78 4.16 17.63 -7.21
N ARG A 79 4.32 17.11 -5.98
CA ARG A 79 4.49 17.90 -4.76
C ARG A 79 5.96 18.15 -4.39
N ARG A 80 6.90 17.54 -5.11
CA ARG A 80 8.34 17.76 -4.98
C ARG A 80 8.81 18.85 -5.93
#